data_AF-A0A392R070-F1
#
_entry.id   AF-A0A392R070-F1
#
_cell.length_a   1.000
_cell.length_b   1.000
_cell.length_c   1.000
_cell.angle_alpha   90.00
_cell.angle_beta   90.00
_cell.angle_gamma   90.00
#
_symmetry.space_group_name_H-M   'P 1'
#
loop_
_entity.id
_entity.type
_entity.pdbx_description
1 polymer ?
#
loop_
_entity_poly.entity_id
_entity_poly.type
_entity_poly.pdbx_seq_one_letter_code
_entity_poly.pdbx_strand_id
1 'polypeptide(L)'
;MKDQVNDRTDEYGGSLENRCRFVLEIVEAVANEIGAERVGLRLSPFADYAECVDSNPKELGLYMANALNKYGILYLHMVEPRITTHEKVECPHSLVPMRKAFNGTFLAAGGYDRHDGINAIAENRTDLVVYGRLFLANPDLPKRFA
;
A
#
# COMPACT_ATOMS: atom_id res chain seq x y z
N MET A 1 -12.55 5.24 0.86
CA MET A 1 -12.22 4.78 -0.51
C MET A 1 -13.01 3.55 -0.90
N LYS A 2 -12.97 2.45 -0.13
CA LYS A 2 -13.58 1.19 -0.58
C LYS A 2 -15.11 1.25 -0.66
N ASP A 3 -15.70 0.61 -1.67
CA ASP A 3 -17.12 0.77 -1.99
C ASP A 3 -18.09 0.10 -1.02
N GLN A 4 -17.69 -0.90 -0.23
CA GLN A 4 -18.58 -1.52 0.77
C GLN A 4 -18.79 -0.64 2.02
N VAL A 5 -17.96 0.39 2.20
CA VAL A 5 -18.04 1.32 3.35
C VAL A 5 -18.25 2.78 2.95
N ASN A 6 -18.16 3.09 1.65
CA ASN A 6 -18.40 4.43 1.13
C ASN A 6 -19.65 4.42 0.25
N ASP A 7 -20.79 4.65 0.89
CA ASP A 7 -22.13 4.72 0.30
C ASP A 7 -22.56 6.16 -0.08
N ARG A 8 -21.61 7.10 -0.10
CA ARG A 8 -21.87 8.51 -0.41
C ARG A 8 -22.33 8.70 -1.85
N THR A 9 -23.16 9.71 -2.04
CA THR A 9 -23.72 10.12 -3.35
C THR A 9 -23.22 11.49 -3.81
N ASP A 10 -22.34 12.13 -3.04
CA ASP A 10 -21.71 13.41 -3.38
C ASP A 10 -20.36 13.22 -4.10
N GLU A 11 -19.58 14.31 -4.27
CA GLU A 11 -18.30 14.26 -4.97
C GLU A 11 -17.21 13.37 -4.33
N TYR A 12 -17.47 12.76 -3.17
CA TYR A 12 -16.56 11.85 -2.48
C TYR A 12 -17.01 10.37 -2.52
N GLY A 13 -18.09 10.05 -3.23
CA GLY A 13 -18.62 8.70 -3.37
C GLY A 13 -19.03 8.31 -4.80
N GLY A 14 -19.48 7.07 -4.95
CA GLY A 14 -19.85 6.49 -6.24
C GLY A 14 -18.63 6.09 -7.08
N SER A 15 -18.19 6.97 -7.98
CA SER A 15 -17.11 6.65 -8.93
C SER A 15 -15.77 6.40 -8.24
N LEU A 16 -14.86 5.67 -8.90
CA LEU A 16 -13.54 5.39 -8.37
C LEU A 16 -12.76 6.68 -8.07
N GLU A 17 -12.85 7.68 -8.94
CA GLU A 17 -12.22 8.98 -8.79
C GLU A 17 -12.74 9.70 -7.54
N ASN A 18 -14.06 9.78 -7.38
CA ASN A 18 -14.68 10.44 -6.23
C ASN A 18 -14.32 9.73 -4.91
N ARG A 19 -14.36 8.40 -4.89
CA ARG A 19 -13.99 7.61 -3.71
C ARG A 19 -12.53 7.81 -3.28
N CYS A 20 -11.64 8.15 -4.21
CA CYS A 20 -10.22 8.42 -3.97
C CYS A 20 -9.93 9.89 -3.65
N ARG A 21 -10.82 10.82 -4.03
CA ARG A 21 -10.66 12.27 -3.91
C ARG A 21 -10.16 12.71 -2.54
N PHE A 22 -10.84 12.28 -1.48
CA PHE A 22 -10.50 12.67 -0.11
C PHE A 22 -9.05 12.34 0.27
N VAL A 23 -8.56 11.16 -0.12
CA VAL A 23 -7.17 10.75 0.18
C VAL A 23 -6.17 11.57 -0.63
N LEU A 24 -6.49 11.87 -1.90
CA LEU A 24 -5.62 12.67 -2.75
C LEU A 24 -5.55 14.14 -2.28
N GLU A 25 -6.65 14.71 -1.79
CA GLU A 25 -6.66 16.05 -1.18
C GLU A 25 -5.84 16.10 0.11
N ILE A 26 -5.87 15.06 0.94
CA ILE A 26 -4.99 14.95 2.11
C ILE A 26 -3.53 14.90 1.69
N VAL A 27 -3.19 14.08 0.69
CA VAL A 27 -1.82 13.98 0.17
C VAL A 27 -1.33 15.34 -0.33
N GLU A 28 -2.16 16.06 -1.09
CA GLU A 28 -1.85 17.40 -1.57
C GLU A 28 -1.63 18.39 -0.43
N ALA A 29 -2.56 18.45 0.53
CA ALA A 29 -2.47 19.35 1.67
C ALA A 29 -1.20 19.12 2.50
N VAL A 30 -0.88 17.85 2.80
CA VAL A 30 0.32 17.51 3.56
C VAL A 30 1.59 17.78 2.74
N ALA A 31 1.62 17.44 1.45
CA ALA A 31 2.77 17.71 0.58
C ALA A 31 3.05 19.22 0.45
N ASN A 32 2.01 20.04 0.39
CA ASN A 32 2.15 21.50 0.36
C ASN A 32 2.73 22.07 1.66
N GLU A 33 2.43 21.47 2.80
CA GLU A 33 2.91 21.92 4.10
C GLU A 33 4.36 21.50 4.39
N ILE A 34 4.70 20.23 4.14
CA ILE A 34 5.99 19.66 4.59
C ILE A 34 6.95 19.28 3.45
N GLY A 35 6.55 19.46 2.20
CA GLY A 35 7.28 19.02 1.01
C GLY A 35 6.97 17.56 0.66
N ALA A 36 6.68 17.30 -0.62
CA ALA A 36 6.33 15.97 -1.13
C ALA A 36 7.43 14.92 -0.88
N GLU A 37 8.69 15.35 -0.84
CA GLU A 37 9.86 14.50 -0.57
C GLU A 37 9.89 13.93 0.86
N ARG A 38 8.96 14.34 1.73
CA ARG A 38 8.80 13.85 3.12
C ARG A 38 7.50 13.11 3.34
N VAL A 39 6.67 12.99 2.30
CA VAL A 39 5.35 12.36 2.39
C VAL A 39 5.41 10.92 1.90
N GLY A 40 4.79 10.01 2.64
CA GLY A 40 4.47 8.69 2.12
C GLY A 40 3.04 8.30 2.44
N LEU A 41 2.46 7.44 1.61
CA LEU A 41 1.10 6.93 1.79
C LEU A 41 1.12 5.43 2.04
N ARG A 42 0.29 4.96 2.98
CA ARG A 42 0.11 3.52 3.23
C ARG A 42 -1.26 3.04 2.78
N LEU A 43 -1.31 1.98 1.97
CA LEU A 43 -2.53 1.39 1.42
C LEU A 43 -2.61 -0.13 1.66
N SER A 44 -3.83 -0.64 1.80
CA SER A 44 -4.12 -2.08 1.91
C SER A 44 -5.33 -2.43 1.03
N PRO A 45 -5.17 -2.44 -0.31
CA PRO A 45 -6.29 -2.56 -1.25
C PRO A 45 -7.06 -3.86 -1.04
N PHE A 46 -6.31 -4.96 -0.86
CA PHE A 46 -6.84 -6.32 -0.79
C PHE A 46 -7.24 -6.78 0.61
N ALA A 47 -6.96 -5.98 1.65
CA ALA A 47 -7.37 -6.34 3.01
C ALA A 47 -8.90 -6.20 3.15
N ASP A 48 -9.54 -7.06 3.92
CA ASP A 48 -10.95 -7.01 4.31
C ASP A 48 -11.14 -6.63 5.79
N TYR A 49 -10.04 -6.26 6.45
CA TYR A 49 -10.00 -5.91 7.86
C TYR A 49 -11.05 -4.86 8.23
N ALA A 50 -11.74 -5.08 9.36
CA ALA A 50 -12.82 -4.23 9.86
C ALA A 50 -13.95 -4.01 8.84
N GLU A 51 -14.32 -5.07 8.09
CA GLU A 51 -15.42 -5.06 7.11
C GLU A 51 -15.22 -4.05 5.97
N CYS A 52 -13.99 -3.57 5.80
CA CYS A 52 -13.62 -2.57 4.80
C CYS A 52 -13.14 -3.27 3.53
N VAL A 53 -14.09 -3.65 2.68
CA VAL A 53 -13.89 -4.41 1.43
C VAL A 53 -14.18 -3.52 0.22
N ASP A 54 -13.47 -3.75 -0.89
CA ASP A 54 -13.74 -3.12 -2.19
C ASP A 54 -14.15 -4.20 -3.19
N SER A 55 -15.10 -3.91 -4.08
CA SER A 55 -15.51 -4.87 -5.11
C SER A 55 -14.44 -5.09 -6.18
N ASN A 56 -13.54 -4.12 -6.42
CA ASN A 56 -12.42 -4.24 -7.35
C ASN A 56 -11.12 -3.65 -6.77
N PRO A 57 -10.52 -4.32 -5.77
CA PRO A 57 -9.36 -3.79 -5.04
C PRO A 57 -8.12 -3.61 -5.92
N LYS A 58 -8.03 -4.37 -7.03
CA LYS A 58 -6.95 -4.24 -8.01
C LYS A 58 -7.05 -2.91 -8.76
N GLU A 59 -8.24 -2.57 -9.24
CA GLU A 59 -8.47 -1.30 -9.94
C GLU A 59 -8.28 -0.12 -8.99
N LEU A 60 -8.81 -0.20 -7.77
CA LEU A 60 -8.60 0.81 -6.73
C LEU A 60 -7.11 1.06 -6.45
N GLY A 61 -6.34 0.01 -6.22
CA GLY A 61 -4.91 0.12 -5.94
C GLY A 61 -4.12 0.67 -7.13
N LEU A 62 -4.48 0.27 -8.36
CA LEU A 62 -3.81 0.75 -9.57
C LEU A 62 -4.13 2.23 -9.86
N TYR A 63 -5.38 2.64 -9.64
CA TYR A 63 -5.79 4.04 -9.73
C TYR A 63 -4.99 4.92 -8.77
N MET A 64 -4.93 4.53 -7.49
CA MET A 64 -4.17 5.27 -6.49
C MET A 64 -2.67 5.34 -6.83
N ALA A 65 -2.05 4.23 -7.24
CA ALA A 65 -0.64 4.22 -7.63
C ALA A 65 -0.34 5.19 -8.77
N ASN A 66 -1.20 5.26 -9.80
CA ASN A 66 -1.05 6.21 -10.90
C ASN A 66 -1.31 7.66 -10.45
N ALA A 67 -2.39 7.90 -9.70
CA ALA A 67 -2.79 9.25 -9.28
C ALA A 67 -1.73 9.91 -8.38
N LEU A 68 -1.08 9.13 -7.52
CA LEU A 68 -0.05 9.62 -6.59
C LEU A 68 1.19 10.16 -7.30
N ASN A 69 1.47 9.73 -8.53
CA ASN A 69 2.60 10.25 -9.30
C ASN A 69 2.51 11.76 -9.56
N LYS A 70 1.29 12.31 -9.63
CA LYS A 70 1.07 13.77 -9.81
C LYS A 70 1.63 14.58 -8.65
N TYR A 71 1.66 14.01 -7.44
CA TYR A 71 2.07 14.71 -6.22
C TYR A 71 3.55 14.51 -5.89
N GLY A 72 4.24 13.59 -6.57
CA GLY A 72 5.68 13.37 -6.38
C GLY A 72 6.06 12.93 -4.96
N ILE A 73 5.17 12.23 -4.25
CA ILE A 73 5.44 11.78 -2.87
C ILE A 73 6.61 10.80 -2.81
N LEU A 74 7.34 10.79 -1.70
CA LEU A 74 8.55 9.99 -1.50
C LEU A 74 8.30 8.49 -1.68
N TYR A 75 7.28 7.94 -1.01
CA TYR A 75 7.02 6.51 -1.06
C TYR A 75 5.55 6.10 -1.01
N LEU A 76 5.28 4.94 -1.62
CA LEU A 76 4.02 4.22 -1.49
C LEU A 76 4.26 2.91 -0.75
N HIS A 77 3.65 2.77 0.42
CA HIS A 77 3.75 1.58 1.26
C HIS A 77 2.47 0.76 1.13
N MET A 78 2.56 -0.45 0.56
CA MET A 78 1.40 -1.31 0.37
C MET A 78 1.50 -2.62 1.15
N VAL A 79 0.35 -3.09 1.65
CA VAL A 79 0.22 -4.38 2.31
C VAL A 79 -0.14 -5.44 1.27
N GLU A 80 0.74 -6.42 1.10
CA GLU A 80 0.55 -7.56 0.22
C GLU A 80 -0.44 -8.55 0.86
N PRO A 81 -1.42 -9.11 0.12
CA PRO A 81 -2.43 -10.03 0.65
C PRO A 81 -1.88 -11.43 0.89
N ARG A 82 -0.79 -11.55 1.64
CA ARG A 82 -0.13 -12.82 1.95
C ARG A 82 -0.51 -13.37 3.32
N ILE A 83 -1.18 -12.58 4.16
CA ILE A 83 -1.52 -12.96 5.53
C ILE A 83 -2.93 -12.53 5.91
N THR A 84 -3.66 -13.43 6.55
CA THR A 84 -4.87 -13.13 7.34
C THR A 84 -4.57 -13.38 8.80
N THR A 85 -4.77 -12.36 9.65
CA THR A 85 -4.56 -12.40 11.11
C THR A 85 -3.14 -12.84 11.50
N HIS A 86 -2.81 -14.14 11.42
CA HIS A 86 -1.50 -14.70 11.73
C HIS A 86 -0.94 -15.70 10.69
N GLU A 87 -1.73 -16.16 9.73
CA GLU A 87 -1.38 -17.27 8.83
C GLU A 87 -1.02 -16.80 7.43
N LYS A 88 -0.07 -17.49 6.76
CA LYS A 88 0.21 -17.25 5.34
C LYS A 88 -0.94 -17.83 4.52
N VAL A 89 -1.50 -17.03 3.62
CA VAL A 89 -2.60 -17.41 2.73
C VAL A 89 -2.15 -17.27 1.28
N GLU A 90 -2.52 -18.25 0.45
CA GLU A 90 -2.37 -18.10 -0.99
C GLU A 90 -3.41 -17.11 -1.52
N CYS A 91 -2.94 -16.05 -2.18
CA CYS A 91 -3.79 -15.06 -2.79
C CYS A 91 -3.39 -14.90 -4.26
N PRO A 92 -4.34 -14.93 -5.22
CA PRO A 92 -4.04 -14.70 -6.62
C PRO A 92 -3.67 -13.24 -6.92
N HIS A 93 -3.84 -12.34 -5.94
CA HIS A 93 -3.52 -10.93 -6.09
C HIS A 93 -2.06 -10.64 -5.75
N SER A 94 -1.50 -9.63 -6.43
CA SER A 94 -0.14 -9.17 -6.24
C SER A 94 -0.06 -7.65 -6.32
N LEU A 95 0.91 -7.07 -5.60
CA LEU A 95 1.22 -5.64 -5.68
C LEU A 95 2.02 -5.23 -6.92
N VAL A 96 2.52 -6.17 -7.72
CA VAL A 96 3.38 -5.89 -8.90
C VAL A 96 2.77 -4.86 -9.88
N PRO A 97 1.47 -4.88 -10.20
CA PRO A 97 0.87 -3.85 -11.05
C PRO A 97 1.00 -2.44 -10.45
N MET A 98 0.82 -2.29 -9.14
CA MET A 98 0.97 -1.00 -8.44
C MET A 98 2.44 -0.58 -8.35
N ARG A 99 3.36 -1.51 -8.10
CA ARG A 99 4.81 -1.25 -8.16
C ARG A 99 5.23 -0.68 -9.51
N LYS A 100 4.71 -1.24 -10.60
CA LYS A 100 5.01 -0.78 -11.97
C LYS A 100 4.38 0.57 -12.30
N ALA A 101 3.24 0.90 -11.69
CA ALA A 101 2.51 2.13 -11.94
C ALA A 101 3.04 3.33 -11.13
N PHE A 102 3.64 3.10 -9.96
CA PHE A 102 4.17 4.16 -9.11
C PHE A 102 5.65 4.44 -9.40
N ASN A 103 6.00 5.72 -9.58
CA ASN A 103 7.33 6.15 -9.99
C ASN A 103 8.31 6.32 -8.82
N GLY A 104 7.81 6.53 -7.60
CA GLY A 104 8.62 6.71 -6.40
C GLY A 104 9.05 5.38 -5.74
N THR A 105 9.57 5.47 -4.52
CA THR A 105 9.98 4.28 -3.76
C THR A 105 8.78 3.46 -3.31
N PHE A 106 8.78 2.16 -3.60
CA PHE A 106 7.70 1.25 -3.26
C PHE A 106 8.10 0.33 -2.11
N LEU A 107 7.29 0.34 -1.05
CA LEU A 107 7.47 -0.46 0.16
C LEU A 107 6.41 -1.56 0.21
N ALA A 108 6.82 -2.81 0.34
CA ALA A 108 5.91 -3.94 0.53
C ALA A 108 5.97 -4.45 1.98
N ALA A 109 4.80 -4.56 2.60
CA ALA A 109 4.59 -5.24 3.86
C ALA A 109 3.71 -6.48 3.65
N GLY A 110 3.54 -7.31 4.69
CA GLY A 110 2.59 -8.42 4.67
C GLY A 110 3.27 -9.78 4.79
N GLY A 111 3.76 -10.09 5.99
CA GLY A 111 4.19 -11.46 6.30
C GLY A 111 5.52 -11.92 5.75
N TYR A 112 6.33 -10.98 5.27
CA TYR A 112 7.69 -11.26 4.83
C TYR A 112 8.55 -11.82 5.97
N ASP A 113 9.33 -12.84 5.64
CA ASP A 113 10.53 -13.29 6.34
C ASP A 113 11.79 -12.77 5.60
N ARG A 114 12.97 -13.24 6.00
CA ARG A 114 14.23 -12.82 5.36
C ARG A 114 14.31 -13.29 3.91
N HIS A 115 13.95 -14.55 3.67
CA HIS A 115 14.18 -15.19 2.39
C HIS A 115 13.24 -14.63 1.32
N ASP A 116 11.94 -14.58 1.62
CA ASP A 116 10.96 -14.04 0.68
C ASP A 116 11.10 -12.52 0.46
N GLY A 117 11.63 -11.78 1.45
CA GLY A 117 11.95 -10.37 1.33
C GLY A 117 13.11 -10.11 0.36
N ILE A 118 14.18 -10.91 0.45
CA ILE A 118 15.30 -10.86 -0.50
C ILE A 118 14.80 -11.16 -1.92
N ASN A 119 13.98 -12.20 -2.08
CA ASN A 119 13.44 -12.57 -3.40
C ASN A 119 12.55 -11.46 -3.97
N ALA A 120 11.72 -10.80 -3.16
CA ALA A 120 10.86 -9.71 -3.64
C ALA A 120 11.65 -8.51 -4.19
N ILE A 121 12.78 -8.18 -3.58
CA ILE A 121 13.68 -7.13 -4.07
C ILE A 121 14.38 -7.60 -5.35
N ALA A 122 14.95 -8.81 -5.34
CA ALA A 122 15.66 -9.36 -6.50
C ALA A 122 14.76 -9.49 -7.75
N GLU A 123 13.48 -9.77 -7.56
CA GLU A 123 12.46 -9.88 -8.61
C GLU A 123 11.83 -8.53 -8.99
N ASN A 124 12.32 -7.42 -8.44
CA ASN A 124 11.80 -6.06 -8.67
C ASN A 124 10.30 -5.92 -8.35
N ARG A 125 9.82 -6.68 -7.34
CA ARG A 125 8.44 -6.57 -6.84
C ARG A 125 8.27 -5.42 -5.86
N THR A 126 9.35 -4.99 -5.22
CA THR A 126 9.39 -3.85 -4.28
C THR A 126 10.80 -3.30 -4.17
N ASP A 127 10.95 -2.03 -3.77
CA ASP A 127 12.27 -1.45 -3.49
C ASP A 127 12.72 -1.75 -2.05
N LEU A 128 11.77 -1.74 -1.11
CA LEU A 128 12.01 -2.00 0.32
C LEU A 128 10.95 -2.93 0.90
N VAL A 129 11.36 -3.77 1.85
CA VAL A 129 10.47 -4.68 2.60
C VAL A 129 10.27 -4.17 4.01
N VAL A 130 9.02 -4.14 4.46
CA VAL A 130 8.62 -3.64 5.78
C VAL A 130 8.22 -4.80 6.69
N TYR A 131 8.87 -4.89 7.85
CA TYR A 131 8.62 -5.91 8.85
C TYR A 131 7.89 -5.31 10.06
N GLY A 132 6.75 -5.91 10.44
CA GLY A 132 5.99 -5.51 11.64
C GLY A 132 6.27 -6.45 12.81
N ARG A 133 5.62 -7.62 12.80
CA ARG A 133 5.69 -8.62 13.87
C ARG A 133 7.12 -9.02 14.26
N LEU A 134 8.03 -9.18 13.29
CA LEU A 134 9.41 -9.54 13.59
C LEU A 134 10.12 -8.45 14.41
N PHE A 135 9.87 -7.17 14.15
CA PHE A 135 10.47 -6.08 14.92
C PHE A 135 9.96 -6.00 16.36
N LEU A 136 8.74 -6.48 16.65
CA LEU A 136 8.21 -6.48 18.03
C LEU A 136 9.07 -7.30 18.99
N ALA A 137 9.59 -8.45 18.53
CA ALA A 137 10.43 -9.34 19.33
C ALA A 137 11.94 -9.20 19.05
N ASN A 138 12.31 -8.46 18.00
CA ASN A 138 13.69 -8.34 17.53
C ASN A 138 14.01 -6.86 17.24
N PRO A 139 14.38 -6.06 18.25
CA PRO A 139 14.69 -4.64 18.04
C PRO A 139 15.90 -4.43 17.12
N ASP A 140 16.78 -5.42 17.03
CA ASP A 140 17.97 -5.47 16.18
C ASP A 140 17.80 -6.37 14.94
N LEU A 141 16.56 -6.55 14.45
CA LEU A 141 16.23 -7.44 13.32
C LEU A 141 17.19 -7.32 12.12
N PRO A 142 17.61 -6.12 11.66
CA PRO A 142 18.56 -6.02 10.54
C PRO A 142 19.89 -6.74 10.81
N LYS A 143 20.42 -6.68 12.04
CA LYS A 143 21.65 -7.40 12.42
C LYS A 143 21.45 -8.91 12.44
N ARG A 144 20.24 -9.38 12.80
CA ARG A 144 19.88 -10.80 12.78
C ARG A 144 19.69 -11.35 11.37
N PHE A 145 19.45 -10.49 10.39
CA PHE A 145 19.38 -10.84 8.98
C PHE A 145 20.71 -10.68 8.23
N ALA A 146 21.74 -10.11 8.86
CA ALA A 146 23.06 -9.94 8.25
C ALA A 146 23.71 -11.29 7.91
#